data_AF-A0A5D0N6D4-F1
#
_entry.id   AF-A0A5D0N6D4-F1
#
_cell.length_a   1.000
_cell.length_b   1.000
_cell.length_c   1.000
_cell.angle_alpha   90.00
_cell.angle_beta   90.00
_cell.angle_gamma   90.00
#
_symmetry.space_group_name_H-M   'P 1'
#
loop_
_entity.id
_entity.type
_entity.pdbx_description
1 polymer ?
#
loop_
_entity_poly.entity_id
_entity_poly.type
_entity_poly.pdbx_seq_one_letter_code
_entity_poly.pdbx_strand_id
1 'polypeptide(L)'
;MGQSGVGGVAPPEVRRIASEAEASELAHWLLVPGRRWPVVVLTIPGEHDEPFGDPDEVKQAVGDLAEVVLMPTSDVSWAFSRVMPAMTQVYGGAGRVYPVDHAWVSDPGRSRLRFAYSPHDRKRITDQLISDALQAAMAAGLVEPRTRPGTQQRSGRVQGIIGSRALVMFADMSVATVWEELTLPGVALDRVLGRGQSVSGRYDPDSRRLDLRAALRFADAASAQGGIQEAYQAGDVVLAEVAAVADESVTVRLLPGLSVEIDRQAVTSNQKDTLVGLFSVGEVVACRLVTVEPLRLRLDDVDDDEVPRPAPSLLPGGPPWLRLPEPDPQSQAVAPSPPPTSLPPTVAPPLPNVPTVAPRQPTPLDLVHRLFPSQQTVMARRAEAVPAAEQAQVLLLRNELVAERATRKALAGELVGLRARAAELEAELAQAIRAIEQLQTRYRGADLARQRLGKRLRSAQGRVDQTAGVQGPLFLDPEEQFRYEVTCEWAQRIPAAEKADKPLAKYTLAGAFLDSVEQLEGISRAKVVAVVVEVLTGQAQHLPGRDAHPLRTGEAGSPYVRRSDGAICWRVALQRESAAARRLHYWRTQNGYEFSRVALHDDYRP
;
A
#
# COMPACT_ATOMS: atom_id res chain seq x y z
N MET A 1 -46.24 14.62 -32.82
CA MET A 1 -47.06 15.20 -31.74
C MET A 1 -46.15 15.36 -30.54
N GLY A 2 -45.92 16.61 -30.14
CA GLY A 2 -45.03 16.93 -29.02
C GLY A 2 -45.70 16.79 -27.66
N GLN A 3 -44.92 17.20 -26.65
CA GLN A 3 -45.17 17.23 -25.20
C GLN A 3 -44.60 15.99 -24.47
N SER A 4 -43.71 16.08 -23.48
CA SER A 4 -43.04 17.20 -22.82
C SER A 4 -41.79 16.66 -22.10
N GLY A 5 -40.68 17.38 -22.18
CA GLY A 5 -39.60 17.24 -21.22
C GLY A 5 -40.11 17.69 -19.85
N VAL A 6 -40.06 16.80 -18.86
CA VAL A 6 -40.22 17.16 -17.45
C VAL A 6 -38.99 16.64 -16.73
N GLY A 7 -38.22 17.58 -16.18
CA GLY A 7 -37.09 17.31 -15.31
C GLY A 7 -37.55 16.53 -14.08
N GLY A 8 -37.50 15.20 -14.15
CA GLY A 8 -37.68 14.37 -12.95
C GLY A 8 -36.55 14.65 -11.96
N VAL A 9 -36.93 15.17 -10.81
CA VAL A 9 -36.14 15.40 -9.60
C VAL A 9 -36.19 14.09 -8.79
N ALA A 10 -35.12 13.70 -8.09
CA ALA A 10 -35.21 12.57 -7.15
C ALA A 10 -36.36 12.82 -6.14
N PRO A 11 -37.05 11.77 -5.65
CA PRO A 11 -38.17 11.93 -4.71
C PRO A 11 -37.77 12.84 -3.55
N PRO A 12 -38.61 13.82 -3.12
CA PRO A 12 -38.19 14.82 -2.14
C PRO A 12 -38.00 14.24 -0.72
N GLU A 13 -38.63 13.11 -0.42
CA GLU A 13 -38.63 12.48 0.89
C GLU A 13 -37.93 11.12 0.87
N VAL A 14 -37.57 10.64 2.06
CA VAL A 14 -37.03 9.29 2.26
C VAL A 14 -38.12 8.26 1.95
N ARG A 15 -37.86 7.37 1.00
CA ARG A 15 -38.76 6.28 0.66
C ARG A 15 -38.62 5.15 1.67
N ARG A 16 -39.70 4.80 2.37
CA ARG A 16 -39.71 3.66 3.31
C ARG A 16 -40.25 2.42 2.62
N ILE A 17 -39.53 1.31 2.75
CA ILE A 17 -39.90 -0.02 2.24
C ILE A 17 -40.38 -0.85 3.43
N ALA A 18 -41.62 -1.33 3.36
CA ALA A 18 -42.24 -2.04 4.48
C ALA A 18 -42.61 -3.50 4.15
N SER A 19 -42.53 -3.91 2.88
CA SER A 19 -42.91 -5.26 2.44
C SER A 19 -41.84 -5.96 1.59
N GLU A 20 -41.87 -7.30 1.60
CA GLU A 20 -40.99 -8.13 0.76
C GLU A 20 -41.15 -7.86 -0.74
N ALA A 21 -42.37 -7.55 -1.18
CA ALA A 21 -42.67 -7.21 -2.57
C ALA A 21 -41.97 -5.91 -2.99
N GLU A 22 -42.13 -4.84 -2.20
CA GLU A 22 -41.47 -3.56 -2.44
C GLU A 22 -39.94 -3.67 -2.38
N ALA A 23 -39.40 -4.50 -1.49
CA ALA A 23 -37.98 -4.77 -1.39
C ALA A 23 -37.44 -5.52 -2.63
N SER A 24 -38.21 -6.48 -3.13
CA SER A 24 -37.89 -7.19 -4.37
C SER A 24 -37.97 -6.25 -5.58
N GLU A 25 -38.99 -5.39 -5.65
CA GLU A 25 -39.12 -4.36 -6.70
C GLU A 25 -37.96 -3.36 -6.66
N LEU A 26 -37.54 -2.91 -5.47
CA LEU A 26 -36.37 -2.06 -5.30
C LEU A 26 -35.12 -2.74 -5.87
N ALA A 27 -34.87 -4.00 -5.52
CA ALA A 27 -33.73 -4.76 -6.03
C ALA A 27 -33.77 -4.89 -7.57
N HIS A 28 -34.92 -5.24 -8.15
CA HIS A 28 -35.05 -5.29 -9.62
C HIS A 28 -34.81 -3.93 -10.27
N TRP A 29 -35.32 -2.85 -9.67
CA TRP A 29 -35.09 -1.49 -10.16
C TRP A 29 -33.62 -1.06 -10.08
N LEU A 30 -32.90 -1.47 -9.04
CA LEU A 30 -31.43 -1.30 -8.96
C LEU A 30 -30.69 -2.12 -10.03
N LEU A 31 -31.27 -3.20 -10.54
CA LEU A 31 -30.66 -4.01 -11.60
C LEU A 31 -31.08 -3.57 -13.02
N VAL A 32 -32.04 -2.65 -13.16
CA VAL A 32 -32.43 -2.09 -14.47
C VAL A 32 -31.53 -0.92 -14.87
N PRO A 33 -30.92 -0.94 -16.09
CA PRO A 33 -30.05 0.14 -16.55
C PRO A 33 -30.83 1.43 -16.84
N GLY A 34 -30.14 2.57 -16.83
CA GLY A 34 -30.73 3.86 -17.22
C GLY A 34 -31.44 4.62 -16.09
N ARG A 35 -31.12 4.31 -14.82
CA ARG A 35 -31.51 5.16 -13.69
C ARG A 35 -30.96 6.58 -13.88
N ARG A 36 -31.66 7.56 -13.33
CA ARG A 36 -31.29 8.97 -13.45
C ARG A 36 -30.53 9.52 -12.25
N TRP A 37 -30.52 8.80 -11.12
CA TRP A 37 -29.83 9.18 -9.90
C TRP A 37 -29.32 7.95 -9.13
N PRO A 38 -28.26 8.10 -8.34
CA PRO A 38 -27.85 7.10 -7.37
C PRO A 38 -28.93 6.88 -6.32
N VAL A 39 -28.90 5.69 -5.71
CA VAL A 39 -29.86 5.29 -4.68
C VAL A 39 -29.09 4.93 -3.43
N VAL A 40 -29.33 5.67 -2.35
CA VAL A 40 -28.84 5.35 -1.02
C VAL A 40 -29.85 4.45 -0.36
N VAL A 41 -29.43 3.28 0.09
CA VAL A 41 -30.28 2.36 0.86
C VAL A 41 -29.68 2.23 2.26
N LEU A 42 -30.46 2.60 3.27
CA LEU A 42 -30.16 2.37 4.67
C LEU A 42 -31.06 1.26 5.20
N THR A 43 -30.52 0.47 6.12
CA THR A 43 -31.30 -0.53 6.82
C THR A 43 -31.48 -0.19 8.29
N ILE A 44 -32.64 -0.54 8.85
CA ILE A 44 -32.90 -0.48 10.30
C ILE A 44 -32.38 -1.80 10.90
N PRO A 45 -31.45 -1.78 11.86
CA PRO A 45 -30.92 -3.00 12.45
C PRO A 45 -32.02 -3.81 13.16
N GLY A 46 -31.81 -5.12 13.28
CA GLY A 46 -32.72 -5.97 14.05
C GLY A 46 -32.85 -5.45 15.49
N GLU A 47 -34.05 -5.57 16.06
CA GLU A 47 -34.35 -5.15 17.44
C GLU A 47 -34.28 -3.64 17.71
N HIS A 48 -34.21 -2.81 16.66
CA HIS A 48 -34.23 -1.35 16.74
C HIS A 48 -35.37 -0.77 15.90
N ASP A 49 -35.94 0.34 16.36
CA ASP A 49 -36.96 1.09 15.61
C ASP A 49 -36.37 2.20 14.72
N GLU A 50 -35.09 2.54 14.94
CA GLU A 50 -34.37 3.59 14.21
C GLU A 50 -33.11 3.06 13.52
N PRO A 51 -32.80 3.55 12.31
CA PRO A 51 -31.53 3.26 11.67
C PRO A 51 -30.36 3.87 12.45
N PHE A 52 -29.18 3.26 12.31
CA PHE A 52 -27.96 3.83 12.88
C PHE A 52 -27.55 5.10 12.14
N GLY A 53 -27.59 5.12 10.81
CA GLY A 53 -27.43 6.34 10.02
C GLY A 53 -28.70 7.18 9.98
N ASP A 54 -28.55 8.48 9.75
CA ASP A 54 -29.67 9.44 9.69
C ASP A 54 -30.14 9.62 8.24
N PRO A 55 -31.25 9.00 7.81
CA PRO A 55 -31.71 9.07 6.44
C PRO A 55 -32.22 10.46 6.05
N ASP A 56 -32.74 11.22 7.01
CA ASP A 56 -33.28 12.56 6.77
C ASP A 56 -32.13 13.56 6.58
N GLU A 57 -31.06 13.46 7.37
CA GLU A 57 -29.83 14.24 7.18
C GLU A 57 -29.15 13.90 5.84
N VAL A 58 -29.06 12.61 5.49
CA VAL A 58 -28.55 12.19 4.18
C VAL A 58 -29.41 12.82 3.08
N LYS A 59 -30.74 12.74 3.19
CA LYS A 59 -31.65 13.29 2.18
C LYS A 59 -31.52 14.80 2.05
N GLN A 60 -31.42 15.51 3.17
CA GLN A 60 -31.22 16.96 3.20
C GLN A 60 -29.90 17.36 2.53
N ALA A 61 -28.83 16.60 2.75
CA ALA A 61 -27.52 16.88 2.18
C ALA A 61 -27.42 16.58 0.67
N VAL A 62 -28.05 15.49 0.20
CA VAL A 62 -28.00 15.09 -1.22
C VAL A 62 -29.08 15.77 -2.08
N GLY A 63 -30.17 16.24 -1.48
CA GLY A 63 -31.23 16.96 -2.18
C GLY A 63 -31.83 16.15 -3.34
N ASP A 64 -31.82 16.73 -4.55
CA ASP A 64 -32.32 16.13 -5.78
C ASP A 64 -31.32 15.21 -6.49
N LEU A 65 -30.11 15.07 -5.94
CA LEU A 65 -29.01 14.33 -6.57
C LEU A 65 -29.06 12.82 -6.32
N ALA A 66 -29.77 12.38 -5.28
CA ALA A 66 -29.92 10.96 -4.96
C ALA A 66 -31.28 10.65 -4.30
N GLU A 67 -31.76 9.43 -4.50
CA GLU A 67 -32.89 8.88 -3.77
C GLU A 67 -32.39 8.22 -2.49
N VAL A 68 -33.10 8.43 -1.38
CA VAL A 68 -32.78 7.79 -0.10
C VAL A 68 -33.91 6.85 0.26
N VAL A 69 -33.56 5.60 0.50
CA VAL A 69 -34.48 4.51 0.80
C VAL A 69 -34.13 3.93 2.16
N LEU A 70 -35.15 3.68 2.97
CA LEU A 70 -35.03 3.06 4.29
C LEU A 70 -35.80 1.75 4.32
N MET A 71 -35.14 0.68 4.78
CA MET A 71 -35.71 -0.68 4.81
C MET A 71 -35.43 -1.38 6.15
N PRO A 72 -36.36 -2.12 6.77
CA PRO A 72 -36.07 -2.87 7.98
C PRO A 72 -35.19 -4.10 7.72
N THR A 73 -34.31 -4.42 8.66
CA THR A 73 -33.58 -5.71 8.67
C THR A 73 -34.51 -6.81 9.19
N SER A 74 -35.30 -7.35 8.28
CA SER A 74 -36.23 -8.46 8.50
C SER A 74 -36.35 -9.29 7.22
N ASP A 75 -37.41 -10.08 7.08
CA ASP A 75 -37.77 -10.77 5.83
C ASP A 75 -37.78 -9.82 4.62
N VAL A 76 -38.05 -8.52 4.83
CA VAL A 76 -37.96 -7.47 3.82
C VAL A 76 -36.53 -7.34 3.26
N SER A 77 -35.53 -7.18 4.12
CA SER A 77 -34.11 -7.14 3.70
C SER A 77 -33.62 -8.45 3.10
N TRP A 78 -34.18 -9.59 3.52
CA TRP A 78 -33.89 -10.89 2.91
C TRP A 78 -34.49 -11.01 1.51
N ALA A 79 -35.71 -10.51 1.29
CA ALA A 79 -36.33 -10.45 -0.04
C ALA A 79 -35.51 -9.60 -1.02
N PHE A 80 -35.04 -8.43 -0.57
CA PHE A 80 -34.07 -7.62 -1.31
C PHE A 80 -32.80 -8.42 -1.63
N SER A 81 -32.21 -9.06 -0.62
CA SER A 81 -30.93 -9.79 -0.74
C SER A 81 -30.99 -10.98 -1.69
N ARG A 82 -32.14 -11.67 -1.78
CA ARG A 82 -32.35 -12.82 -2.68
C ARG A 82 -32.29 -12.45 -4.17
N VAL A 83 -32.64 -11.22 -4.51
CA VAL A 83 -32.62 -10.71 -5.90
C VAL A 83 -31.25 -10.11 -6.25
N MET A 84 -30.55 -9.56 -5.26
CA MET A 84 -29.29 -8.86 -5.48
C MET A 84 -28.11 -9.81 -5.79
N PRO A 85 -27.22 -9.45 -6.73
CA PRO A 85 -25.97 -10.16 -6.98
C PRO A 85 -25.12 -10.32 -5.71
N ALA A 86 -24.31 -11.38 -5.65
CA ALA A 86 -23.43 -11.63 -4.51
C ALA A 86 -22.59 -10.40 -4.14
N MET A 87 -22.46 -10.13 -2.83
CA MET A 87 -21.68 -9.02 -2.26
C MET A 87 -22.23 -7.61 -2.52
N THR A 88 -23.37 -7.46 -3.18
CA THR A 88 -24.02 -6.16 -3.44
C THR A 88 -25.18 -5.86 -2.49
N GLN A 89 -25.49 -6.74 -1.55
CA GLN A 89 -26.60 -6.60 -0.58
C GLN A 89 -26.34 -5.50 0.47
N VAL A 90 -27.41 -5.04 1.12
CA VAL A 90 -27.38 -4.17 2.31
C VAL A 90 -28.36 -4.70 3.36
N TYR A 91 -27.93 -4.77 4.62
CA TYR A 91 -28.66 -5.39 5.73
C TYR A 91 -28.06 -4.96 7.08
N GLY A 92 -28.75 -5.27 8.17
CA GLY A 92 -28.16 -5.29 9.52
C GLY A 92 -27.85 -3.91 10.10
N GLY A 93 -28.53 -2.85 9.69
CA GLY A 93 -28.20 -1.49 10.12
C GLY A 93 -27.15 -0.80 9.27
N ALA A 94 -26.62 -1.49 8.25
CA ALA A 94 -25.67 -0.93 7.29
C ALA A 94 -26.37 -0.04 6.25
N GLY A 95 -25.57 0.79 5.60
CA GLY A 95 -25.98 1.58 4.44
C GLY A 95 -25.13 1.28 3.22
N ARG A 96 -25.69 1.46 2.03
CA ARG A 96 -24.98 1.32 0.76
C ARG A 96 -25.52 2.32 -0.27
N VAL A 97 -24.64 2.88 -1.09
CA VAL A 97 -25.00 3.72 -2.23
C VAL A 97 -24.84 2.92 -3.52
N TYR A 98 -25.88 2.85 -4.33
CA TYR A 98 -25.85 2.24 -5.66
C TYR A 98 -25.71 3.34 -6.73
N PRO A 99 -24.57 3.40 -7.44
CA PRO A 99 -24.38 4.32 -8.54
C PRO A 99 -25.38 4.14 -9.69
N VAL A 100 -25.45 5.16 -10.56
CA VAL A 100 -26.26 5.12 -11.79
C VAL A 100 -25.70 4.13 -12.79
N ASP A 101 -24.37 4.08 -12.93
CA ASP A 101 -23.71 3.07 -13.74
C ASP A 101 -23.90 1.68 -13.10
N HIS A 102 -23.78 0.63 -13.91
CA HIS A 102 -23.95 -0.76 -13.46
C HIS A 102 -22.63 -1.49 -13.20
N ALA A 103 -21.49 -0.80 -13.22
CA ALA A 103 -20.21 -1.46 -13.00
C ALA A 103 -20.14 -2.11 -11.60
N TRP A 104 -20.91 -1.60 -10.63
CA TRP A 104 -21.01 -2.18 -9.29
C TRP A 104 -21.63 -3.58 -9.23
N VAL A 105 -22.34 -4.01 -10.27
CA VAL A 105 -22.91 -5.37 -10.37
C VAL A 105 -21.81 -6.42 -10.53
N SER A 106 -20.80 -6.12 -11.35
CA SER A 106 -19.64 -6.98 -11.56
C SER A 106 -18.47 -6.68 -10.61
N ASP A 107 -18.40 -5.46 -10.08
CA ASP A 107 -17.36 -4.99 -9.16
C ASP A 107 -18.00 -4.39 -7.89
N PRO A 108 -18.30 -5.21 -6.87
CA PRO A 108 -18.95 -4.77 -5.64
C PRO A 108 -18.19 -3.66 -4.89
N GLY A 109 -16.88 -3.49 -5.15
CA GLY A 109 -16.05 -2.46 -4.54
C GLY A 109 -16.45 -1.02 -4.91
N ARG A 110 -17.18 -0.85 -6.03
CA ARG A 110 -17.71 0.45 -6.50
C ARG A 110 -18.94 0.93 -5.72
N SER A 111 -19.59 0.04 -4.99
CA SER A 111 -20.74 0.34 -4.16
C SER A 111 -20.44 -0.21 -2.77
N ARG A 112 -19.63 0.48 -1.96
CA ARG A 112 -19.15 -0.09 -0.69
C ARG A 112 -20.27 -0.24 0.34
N LEU A 113 -20.28 -1.36 1.07
CA LEU A 113 -21.13 -1.52 2.24
C LEU A 113 -20.55 -0.73 3.41
N ARG A 114 -21.31 0.22 3.95
CA ARG A 114 -20.94 1.01 5.13
C ARG A 114 -21.56 0.37 6.36
N PHE A 115 -20.74 -0.30 7.16
CA PHE A 115 -21.17 -0.90 8.41
C PHE A 115 -21.31 0.14 9.53
N ALA A 116 -22.42 0.02 10.25
CA ALA A 116 -22.64 0.63 11.56
C ALA A 116 -23.11 -0.47 12.51
N TYR A 117 -22.60 -0.42 13.74
CA TYR A 117 -22.88 -1.45 14.75
C TYR A 117 -23.61 -0.86 15.96
N SER A 118 -23.67 0.47 16.07
CA SER A 118 -24.36 1.15 17.15
C SER A 118 -24.89 2.53 16.74
N PRO A 119 -25.81 3.13 17.52
CA PRO A 119 -26.25 4.50 17.30
C PRO A 119 -25.13 5.55 17.37
N HIS A 120 -23.99 5.22 17.99
CA HIS A 120 -22.83 6.12 18.05
C HIS A 120 -22.10 6.26 16.71
N ASP A 121 -22.28 5.29 15.82
CA ASP A 121 -21.77 5.37 14.45
C ASP A 121 -22.56 6.36 13.59
N ARG A 122 -23.70 6.88 14.07
CA ARG A 122 -24.65 7.70 13.29
C ARG A 122 -23.95 8.77 12.46
N LYS A 123 -23.19 9.65 13.11
CA LYS A 123 -22.49 10.73 12.40
C LYS A 123 -21.53 10.20 11.34
N ARG A 124 -20.73 9.18 11.68
CA ARG A 124 -19.73 8.59 10.78
C ARG A 124 -20.41 7.95 9.56
N ILE A 125 -21.44 7.14 9.76
CA ILE A 125 -22.12 6.45 8.65
C ILE A 125 -22.92 7.44 7.80
N THR A 126 -23.59 8.42 8.41
CA THR A 126 -24.27 9.50 7.66
C THR A 126 -23.28 10.27 6.80
N ASP A 127 -22.15 10.73 7.36
CA ASP A 127 -21.11 11.46 6.61
C ASP A 127 -20.55 10.61 5.45
N GLN A 128 -20.33 9.30 5.68
CA GLN A 128 -19.85 8.37 4.65
C GLN A 128 -20.88 8.16 3.53
N LEU A 129 -22.16 7.99 3.87
CA LEU A 129 -23.22 7.80 2.87
C LEU A 129 -23.48 9.07 2.06
N ILE A 130 -23.39 10.25 2.68
CA ILE A 130 -23.44 11.55 1.98
C ILE A 130 -22.29 11.64 0.98
N SER A 131 -21.06 11.33 1.43
CA SER A 131 -19.87 11.32 0.57
C SER A 131 -20.04 10.38 -0.63
N ASP A 132 -20.42 9.13 -0.39
CA ASP A 132 -20.60 8.11 -1.43
C ASP A 132 -21.71 8.51 -2.43
N ALA A 133 -22.83 9.08 -1.94
CA ALA A 133 -23.94 9.52 -2.77
C ALA A 133 -23.56 10.68 -3.68
N LEU A 134 -22.84 11.67 -3.15
CA LEU A 134 -22.38 12.82 -3.95
C LEU A 134 -21.31 12.42 -4.97
N GLN A 135 -20.40 11.51 -4.61
CA GLN A 135 -19.43 10.96 -5.56
C GLN A 135 -20.13 10.20 -6.70
N ALA A 136 -21.11 9.36 -6.37
CA ALA A 136 -21.91 8.66 -7.38
C ALA A 136 -22.70 9.63 -8.27
N ALA A 137 -23.24 10.72 -7.71
CA ALA A 137 -23.94 11.74 -8.48
C ALA A 137 -23.00 12.54 -9.40
N MET A 138 -21.77 12.81 -8.95
CA MET A 138 -20.72 13.41 -9.78
C MET A 138 -20.31 12.50 -10.93
N ALA A 139 -20.06 11.23 -10.66
CA ALA A 139 -19.71 10.24 -11.69
C ALA A 139 -20.82 10.08 -12.74
N ALA A 140 -22.09 10.23 -12.33
CA ALA A 140 -23.25 10.21 -13.21
C ALA A 140 -23.47 11.52 -13.99
N GLY A 141 -22.64 12.55 -13.80
CA GLY A 141 -22.81 13.86 -14.44
C GLY A 141 -24.02 14.66 -13.94
N LEU A 142 -24.63 14.27 -12.81
CA LEU A 142 -25.78 14.98 -12.23
C LEU A 142 -25.35 16.25 -11.50
N VAL A 143 -24.10 16.25 -11.05
CA VAL A 143 -23.40 17.46 -10.59
C VAL A 143 -22.72 18.12 -11.79
N GLU A 144 -23.50 18.41 -12.84
CA GLU A 144 -23.09 19.44 -13.78
C GLU A 144 -23.11 20.79 -13.05
N PRO A 145 -22.19 21.71 -13.38
CA PRO A 145 -22.23 23.08 -12.88
C PRO A 145 -23.43 23.80 -13.51
N ARG A 146 -24.65 23.49 -13.04
CA ARG A 146 -25.76 24.42 -13.16
C ARG A 146 -25.30 25.65 -12.41
N THR A 147 -24.93 26.68 -13.15
CA THR A 147 -24.81 28.05 -12.67
C THR A 147 -26.15 28.41 -12.05
N ARG A 148 -26.31 28.10 -10.75
CA ARG A 148 -27.34 28.72 -9.95
C ARG A 148 -27.05 30.23 -10.04
N PRO A 149 -28.01 31.08 -10.42
CA PRO A 149 -27.83 32.52 -10.34
C PRO A 149 -27.52 32.84 -8.87
N GLY A 150 -26.24 33.10 -8.55
CA GLY A 150 -25.75 33.23 -7.18
C GLY A 150 -24.35 32.67 -6.91
N THR A 151 -23.82 31.74 -7.71
CA THR A 151 -22.41 31.30 -7.54
C THR A 151 -21.45 32.41 -7.91
N GLN A 152 -20.62 32.84 -6.97
CA GLN A 152 -19.67 33.93 -7.15
C GLN A 152 -18.26 33.37 -7.25
N GLN A 153 -17.44 33.88 -8.19
CA GLN A 153 -16.01 33.60 -8.14
C GLN A 153 -15.44 34.35 -6.93
N ARG A 154 -14.89 33.63 -5.95
CA ARG A 154 -14.27 34.24 -4.77
C ARG A 154 -12.89 33.64 -4.52
N SER A 155 -12.01 34.47 -3.97
CA SER A 155 -10.65 34.09 -3.60
C SER A 155 -10.44 34.31 -2.11
N GLY A 156 -9.84 33.32 -1.44
CA GLY A 156 -9.60 33.36 0.00
C GLY A 156 -8.34 32.61 0.38
N ARG A 157 -7.98 32.66 1.66
CA ARG A 157 -6.82 31.97 2.23
C ARG A 157 -7.23 30.79 3.10
N VAL A 158 -6.60 29.64 2.86
CA VAL A 158 -6.79 28.43 3.67
C VAL A 158 -6.30 28.67 5.10
N GLN A 159 -7.17 28.53 6.08
CA GLN A 159 -6.83 28.70 7.50
C GLN A 159 -6.36 27.39 8.14
N GLY A 160 -6.93 26.27 7.71
CA GLY A 160 -6.61 24.94 8.21
C GLY A 160 -7.52 23.87 7.60
N ILE A 161 -7.14 22.62 7.84
CA ILE A 161 -7.86 21.41 7.41
C ILE A 161 -8.27 20.66 8.68
N ILE A 162 -9.53 20.27 8.76
CA ILE A 162 -10.12 19.55 9.89
C ILE A 162 -10.88 18.35 9.32
N GLY A 163 -10.32 17.15 9.46
CA GLY A 163 -10.85 15.96 8.79
C GLY A 163 -10.86 16.14 7.27
N SER A 164 -11.98 15.83 6.62
CA SER A 164 -12.17 15.95 5.17
C SER A 164 -12.66 17.34 4.70
N ARG A 165 -12.51 18.37 5.54
CA ARG A 165 -12.95 19.74 5.24
C ARG A 165 -11.81 20.74 5.40
N ALA A 166 -11.64 21.64 4.44
CA ALA A 166 -10.75 22.80 4.55
C ALA A 166 -11.55 24.08 4.84
N LEU A 167 -11.03 24.93 5.72
CA LEU A 167 -11.60 26.25 5.99
C LEU A 167 -10.85 27.30 5.18
N VAL A 168 -11.58 28.09 4.40
CA VAL A 168 -11.04 29.18 3.60
C VAL A 168 -11.67 30.49 4.07
N MET A 169 -10.83 31.45 4.46
CA MET A 169 -11.29 32.78 4.86
C MET A 169 -11.12 33.75 3.70
N PHE A 170 -12.20 34.46 3.35
CA PHE A 170 -12.20 35.51 2.34
C PHE A 170 -11.73 36.85 2.92
N ALA A 171 -11.48 37.83 2.06
CA ALA A 171 -11.01 39.16 2.48
C ALA A 171 -12.03 39.94 3.35
N ASP A 172 -13.32 39.62 3.23
CA ASP A 172 -14.40 40.19 4.04
C ASP A 172 -14.63 39.45 5.37
N MET A 173 -13.68 38.60 5.78
CA MET A 173 -13.75 37.75 6.98
C MET A 173 -14.83 36.65 6.94
N SER A 174 -15.57 36.49 5.83
CA SER A 174 -16.47 35.35 5.68
C SER A 174 -15.69 34.06 5.43
N VAL A 175 -16.27 32.92 5.88
CA VAL A 175 -15.62 31.60 5.82
C VAL A 175 -16.37 30.70 4.86
N ALA A 176 -15.63 30.02 3.98
CA ALA A 176 -16.12 28.93 3.15
C ALA A 176 -15.50 27.60 3.55
N THR A 177 -16.20 26.52 3.22
CA THR A 177 -15.70 25.16 3.36
C THR A 177 -15.37 24.56 1.99
N VAL A 178 -14.22 23.91 1.90
CA VAL A 178 -13.83 23.05 0.77
C VAL A 178 -13.98 21.61 1.22
N TRP A 179 -14.58 20.78 0.37
CA TRP A 179 -14.89 19.39 0.69
C TRP A 179 -13.99 18.48 -0.14
N GLU A 180 -13.32 17.53 0.50
CA GLU A 180 -12.35 16.61 -0.13
C GLU A 180 -12.97 15.86 -1.30
N GLU A 181 -14.14 15.29 -1.02
CA GLU A 181 -14.93 14.37 -1.82
C GLU A 181 -15.38 14.98 -3.14
N LEU A 182 -15.51 16.32 -3.15
CA LEU A 182 -16.01 17.09 -4.29
C LEU A 182 -14.91 17.92 -4.96
N THR A 183 -13.70 17.91 -4.41
CA THR A 183 -12.54 18.60 -4.98
C THR A 183 -11.73 17.63 -5.83
N LEU A 184 -11.24 16.54 -5.23
CA LEU A 184 -10.45 15.53 -5.94
C LEU A 184 -10.61 14.17 -5.24
N PRO A 185 -11.52 13.30 -5.72
CA PRO A 185 -11.83 12.03 -5.07
C PRO A 185 -10.59 11.15 -4.88
N GLY A 186 -10.43 10.60 -3.67
CA GLY A 186 -9.34 9.68 -3.33
C GLY A 186 -7.99 10.35 -3.02
N VAL A 187 -7.93 11.68 -2.99
CA VAL A 187 -6.74 12.43 -2.55
C VAL A 187 -7.11 13.31 -1.35
N ALA A 188 -6.41 13.09 -0.24
CA ALA A 188 -6.63 13.83 0.99
C ALA A 188 -6.38 15.34 0.81
N LEU A 189 -7.20 16.18 1.46
CA LEU A 189 -7.10 17.63 1.28
C LEU A 189 -5.75 18.23 1.69
N ASP A 190 -5.00 17.59 2.59
CA ASP A 190 -3.66 18.01 3.02
C ASP A 190 -2.59 17.85 1.93
N ARG A 191 -2.84 16.96 0.95
CA ARG A 191 -2.04 16.81 -0.28
C ARG A 191 -2.43 17.84 -1.35
N VAL A 192 -3.61 18.45 -1.25
CA VAL A 192 -4.15 19.41 -2.23
C VAL A 192 -3.94 20.86 -1.77
N LEU A 193 -4.10 21.13 -0.48
CA LEU A 193 -4.16 22.45 0.13
C LEU A 193 -3.12 22.62 1.24
N GLY A 194 -2.46 23.77 1.25
CA GLY A 194 -1.55 24.19 2.32
C GLY A 194 -2.16 25.28 3.19
N ARG A 195 -1.83 25.29 4.49
CA ARG A 195 -2.20 26.41 5.39
C ARG A 195 -1.59 27.72 4.86
N GLY A 196 -2.40 28.77 4.76
CA GLY A 196 -2.02 30.07 4.23
C GLY A 196 -2.07 30.19 2.70
N GLN A 197 -2.33 29.10 1.98
CA GLN A 197 -2.46 29.12 0.52
C GLN A 197 -3.64 29.99 0.07
N SER A 198 -3.41 30.83 -0.94
CA SER A 198 -4.47 31.56 -1.62
C SER A 198 -5.13 30.65 -2.66
N VAL A 199 -6.44 30.47 -2.54
CA VAL A 199 -7.25 29.66 -3.47
C VAL A 199 -8.37 30.50 -4.07
N SER A 200 -8.74 30.19 -5.31
CA SER A 200 -9.87 30.81 -6.00
C SER A 200 -10.80 29.72 -6.51
N GLY A 201 -12.11 29.93 -6.37
CA GLY A 201 -13.11 28.96 -6.76
C GLY A 201 -14.50 29.55 -6.87
N ARG A 202 -15.44 28.70 -7.26
CA ARG A 202 -16.86 29.03 -7.30
C ARG A 202 -17.45 28.87 -5.91
N TYR A 203 -17.83 29.99 -5.29
CA TYR A 203 -18.46 30.02 -3.99
C TYR A 203 -19.98 29.96 -4.12
N ASP A 204 -20.58 29.03 -3.40
CA ASP A 204 -22.03 28.91 -3.22
C ASP A 204 -22.41 29.52 -1.85
N PRO A 205 -23.17 30.63 -1.80
CA PRO A 205 -23.54 31.31 -0.56
C PRO A 205 -24.48 30.50 0.33
N ASP A 206 -25.30 29.61 -0.22
CA ASP A 206 -26.29 28.83 0.55
C ASP A 206 -25.60 27.71 1.33
N SER A 207 -24.76 26.93 0.63
CA SER A 207 -24.00 25.83 1.24
C SER A 207 -22.68 26.28 1.88
N ARG A 208 -22.30 27.55 1.73
CA ARG A 208 -20.99 28.13 2.07
C ARG A 208 -19.83 27.30 1.52
N ARG A 209 -20.04 26.65 0.38
CA ARG A 209 -19.06 25.76 -0.24
C ARG A 209 -18.22 26.53 -1.25
N LEU A 210 -16.92 26.28 -1.26
CA LEU A 210 -16.01 26.76 -2.29
C LEU A 210 -15.56 25.59 -3.17
N ASP A 211 -16.00 25.57 -4.42
CA ASP A 211 -15.62 24.57 -5.42
C ASP A 211 -14.32 25.01 -6.13
N LEU A 212 -13.26 24.22 -5.93
CA LEU A 212 -11.92 24.45 -6.46
C LEU A 212 -11.60 23.64 -7.73
N ARG A 213 -12.52 22.83 -8.26
CA ARG A 213 -12.24 21.93 -9.39
C ARG A 213 -11.74 22.67 -10.63
N ALA A 214 -12.31 23.84 -10.91
CA ALA A 214 -11.88 24.68 -12.04
C ALA A 214 -10.48 25.28 -11.87
N ALA A 215 -9.92 25.25 -10.65
CA ALA A 215 -8.57 25.73 -10.36
C ALA A 215 -7.51 24.62 -10.36
N LEU A 216 -7.91 23.36 -10.54
CA LEU A 216 -6.98 22.23 -10.65
C LEU A 216 -6.09 22.38 -11.89
N ARG A 217 -4.78 22.16 -11.71
CA ARG A 217 -3.79 22.27 -12.79
C ARG A 217 -3.85 21.10 -13.77
N PHE A 218 -4.25 19.93 -13.29
CA PHE A 218 -4.22 18.66 -14.02
C PHE A 218 -5.61 18.03 -13.98
N ALA A 219 -6.53 18.56 -14.78
CA ALA A 219 -7.92 18.10 -14.81
C ALA A 219 -8.13 16.86 -15.70
N ASP A 220 -7.21 16.63 -16.63
CA ASP A 220 -7.25 15.53 -17.60
C ASP A 220 -5.86 14.91 -17.80
N ALA A 221 -5.81 13.77 -18.50
CA ALA A 221 -4.56 13.05 -18.75
C ALA A 221 -3.55 13.85 -19.58
N ALA A 222 -4.01 14.73 -20.49
CA ALA A 222 -3.13 15.51 -21.37
C ALA A 222 -2.44 16.65 -20.60
N SER A 223 -3.18 17.38 -19.76
CA SER A 223 -2.64 18.40 -18.86
C SER A 223 -1.73 17.79 -17.81
N ALA A 224 -2.05 16.60 -17.28
CA ALA A 224 -1.17 15.85 -16.39
C ALA A 224 0.15 15.47 -17.10
N GLN A 225 0.07 14.95 -18.34
CA GLN A 225 1.24 14.61 -19.15
C GLN A 225 2.14 15.83 -19.42
N GLY A 226 1.54 16.95 -19.84
CA GLY A 226 2.27 18.20 -20.04
C GLY A 226 2.91 18.74 -18.75
N GLY A 227 2.22 18.59 -17.62
CA GLY A 227 2.75 18.96 -16.30
C GLY A 227 3.97 18.13 -15.88
N ILE A 228 3.98 16.83 -16.20
CA ILE A 228 5.13 15.96 -15.99
C ILE A 228 6.30 16.33 -16.90
N GLN A 229 6.03 16.65 -18.17
CA GLN A 229 7.05 17.08 -19.13
C GLN A 229 7.70 18.41 -18.74
N GLU A 230 6.94 19.32 -18.14
CA GLU A 230 7.47 20.59 -17.62
C GLU A 230 8.27 20.39 -16.32
N ALA A 231 7.80 19.51 -15.43
CA ALA A 231 8.38 19.33 -14.10
C ALA A 231 9.63 18.43 -14.08
N TYR A 232 9.71 17.42 -14.97
CA TYR A 232 10.69 16.34 -14.88
C TYR A 232 11.46 16.10 -16.18
N GLN A 233 12.67 15.56 -16.03
CA GLN A 233 13.53 15.14 -17.12
C GLN A 233 13.88 13.66 -17.01
N ALA A 234 14.22 13.03 -18.14
CA ALA A 234 14.75 11.66 -18.13
C ALA A 234 16.00 11.56 -17.25
N GLY A 235 16.02 10.59 -16.35
CA GLY A 235 17.04 10.36 -15.34
C GLY A 235 16.65 10.83 -13.93
N ASP A 236 15.66 11.72 -13.80
CA ASP A 236 15.23 12.23 -12.49
C ASP A 236 14.62 11.10 -11.63
N VAL A 237 14.88 11.17 -10.32
CA VAL A 237 14.16 10.37 -9.31
C VAL A 237 12.90 11.14 -8.92
N VAL A 238 11.74 10.51 -9.04
CA VAL A 238 10.43 11.12 -8.82
C VAL A 238 9.61 10.27 -7.86
N LEU A 239 8.64 10.90 -7.19
CA LEU A 239 7.72 10.20 -6.30
C LEU A 239 6.48 9.72 -7.07
N ALA A 240 6.03 8.51 -6.77
CA ALA A 240 4.79 7.94 -7.29
C ALA A 240 4.03 7.20 -6.18
N GLU A 241 2.70 7.25 -6.24
CA GLU A 241 1.82 6.49 -5.34
C GLU A 241 1.47 5.14 -5.96
N VAL A 242 1.61 4.04 -5.22
CA VAL A 242 1.25 2.70 -5.69
C VAL A 242 -0.27 2.59 -5.80
N ALA A 243 -0.79 2.49 -7.02
CA ALA A 243 -2.21 2.39 -7.29
C ALA A 243 -2.72 0.94 -7.28
N ALA A 244 -1.91 0.01 -7.78
CA ALA A 244 -2.20 -1.42 -7.79
C ALA A 244 -0.91 -2.24 -7.84
N VAL A 245 -0.97 -3.45 -7.28
CA VAL A 245 0.12 -4.43 -7.30
C VAL A 245 -0.43 -5.73 -7.85
N ALA A 246 0.10 -6.18 -8.98
CA ALA A 246 -0.15 -7.49 -9.57
C ALA A 246 1.08 -8.40 -9.37
N ASP A 247 0.99 -9.67 -9.77
CA ASP A 247 2.09 -10.62 -9.62
C ASP A 247 3.31 -10.26 -10.46
N GLU A 248 3.08 -9.70 -11.66
CA GLU A 248 4.12 -9.39 -12.67
C GLU A 248 4.27 -7.90 -13.00
N SER A 249 3.43 -7.03 -12.43
CA SER A 249 3.53 -5.58 -12.65
C SER A 249 3.09 -4.76 -11.43
N VAL A 250 3.63 -3.55 -11.31
CA VAL A 250 3.20 -2.55 -10.34
C VAL A 250 2.67 -1.34 -11.09
N THR A 251 1.43 -0.94 -10.81
CA THR A 251 0.87 0.30 -11.35
C THR A 251 1.08 1.42 -10.35
N VAL A 252 1.78 2.48 -10.76
CA VAL A 252 2.04 3.65 -9.94
C VAL A 252 1.42 4.90 -10.56
N ARG A 253 1.13 5.89 -9.73
CA ARG A 253 0.47 7.15 -10.09
C ARG A 253 1.40 8.32 -9.83
N LEU A 254 1.77 9.03 -10.90
CA LEU A 254 2.61 10.24 -10.83
C LEU A 254 1.80 11.50 -10.55
N LEU A 255 0.59 11.57 -11.12
CA LEU A 255 -0.42 12.60 -10.88
C LEU A 255 -1.80 11.94 -10.87
N PRO A 256 -2.81 12.55 -10.21
CA PRO A 256 -4.19 12.10 -10.34
C PRO A 256 -4.62 11.96 -11.81
N GLY A 257 -5.12 10.78 -12.17
CA GLY A 257 -5.50 10.47 -13.56
C GLY A 257 -4.36 10.02 -14.48
N LEU A 258 -3.09 10.05 -14.04
CA LEU A 258 -1.93 9.60 -14.81
C LEU A 258 -1.24 8.43 -14.09
N SER A 259 -1.54 7.21 -14.55
CA SER A 259 -0.96 5.97 -14.02
C SER A 259 -0.01 5.34 -15.04
N VAL A 260 1.08 4.76 -14.56
CA VAL A 260 2.12 4.10 -15.34
C VAL A 260 2.29 2.69 -14.81
N GLU A 261 2.25 1.71 -15.70
CA GLU A 261 2.52 0.32 -15.37
C GLU A 261 4.01 0.03 -15.50
N ILE A 262 4.58 -0.61 -14.47
CA ILE A 262 5.99 -0.97 -14.39
C ILE A 262 6.09 -2.49 -14.33
N ASP A 263 6.72 -3.09 -15.34
CA ASP A 263 6.97 -4.53 -15.41
C ASP A 263 7.93 -4.98 -14.30
N ARG A 264 7.77 -6.22 -13.82
CA ARG A 264 8.62 -6.84 -12.79
C ARG A 264 10.12 -6.64 -13.01
N GLN A 265 10.60 -6.73 -14.26
CA GLN A 265 12.02 -6.57 -14.62
C GLN A 265 12.58 -5.16 -14.36
N ALA A 266 11.71 -4.15 -14.33
CA ALA A 266 12.01 -2.78 -13.96
C ALA A 266 11.78 -2.49 -12.47
N VAL A 267 11.29 -3.48 -11.72
CA VAL A 267 10.99 -3.39 -10.28
C VAL A 267 12.04 -4.08 -9.42
N THR A 268 12.35 -5.33 -9.73
CA THR A 268 13.36 -6.12 -9.02
C THR A 268 14.05 -7.06 -10.00
N SER A 269 15.35 -7.28 -9.80
CA SER A 269 16.09 -8.30 -10.56
C SER A 269 16.11 -9.68 -9.87
N ASN A 270 15.52 -9.79 -8.68
CA ASN A 270 15.45 -11.03 -7.92
C ASN A 270 14.13 -11.76 -8.15
N GLN A 271 14.21 -12.92 -8.82
CA GLN A 271 13.03 -13.73 -9.18
C GLN A 271 12.28 -14.30 -7.97
N LYS A 272 12.90 -14.34 -6.77
CA LYS A 272 12.25 -14.84 -5.56
C LYS A 272 11.35 -13.82 -4.87
N ASP A 273 11.42 -12.55 -5.24
CA ASP A 273 10.64 -11.51 -4.60
C ASP A 273 9.18 -11.55 -5.06
N THR A 274 8.23 -11.50 -4.15
CA THR A 274 6.82 -11.28 -4.50
C THR A 274 6.53 -9.78 -4.49
N LEU A 275 5.94 -9.23 -5.55
CA LEU A 275 5.66 -7.79 -5.64
C LEU A 275 4.73 -7.30 -4.52
N VAL A 276 3.73 -8.10 -4.15
CA VAL A 276 2.82 -7.83 -3.01
C VAL A 276 3.56 -7.80 -1.65
N GLY A 277 4.68 -8.52 -1.54
CA GLY A 277 5.53 -8.47 -0.35
C GLY A 277 6.43 -7.24 -0.33
N LEU A 278 6.71 -6.65 -1.49
CA LEU A 278 7.56 -5.47 -1.64
C LEU A 278 6.78 -4.16 -1.59
N PHE A 279 5.53 -4.12 -2.04
CA PHE A 279 4.75 -2.88 -2.22
C PHE A 279 3.37 -2.99 -1.58
N SER A 280 2.91 -1.88 -0.99
CA SER A 280 1.55 -1.74 -0.47
C SER A 280 0.76 -0.73 -1.29
N VAL A 281 -0.52 -1.00 -1.54
CA VAL A 281 -1.39 -0.04 -2.27
C VAL A 281 -1.58 1.22 -1.43
N GLY A 282 -1.37 2.39 -2.03
CA GLY A 282 -1.37 3.70 -1.37
C GLY A 282 0.00 4.16 -0.87
N GLU A 283 1.01 3.28 -0.91
CA GLU A 283 2.38 3.60 -0.53
C GLU A 283 3.00 4.62 -1.51
N VAL A 284 3.79 5.57 -1.00
CA VAL A 284 4.56 6.52 -1.84
C VAL A 284 5.98 6.01 -2.00
N VAL A 285 6.40 5.77 -3.24
CA VAL A 285 7.71 5.21 -3.58
C VAL A 285 8.51 6.15 -4.49
N ALA A 286 9.83 6.09 -4.38
CA ALA A 286 10.73 6.78 -5.30
C ALA A 286 11.06 5.89 -6.50
N CYS A 287 10.98 6.44 -7.72
CA CYS A 287 11.26 5.74 -8.96
C CYS A 287 12.07 6.62 -9.91
N ARG A 288 12.94 6.02 -10.73
CA ARG A 288 13.68 6.74 -11.77
C ARG A 288 12.84 6.85 -13.03
N LEU A 289 12.74 8.06 -13.55
CA LEU A 289 12.11 8.35 -14.85
C LEU A 289 13.09 8.02 -15.98
N VAL A 290 12.81 6.99 -16.78
CA VAL A 290 13.68 6.57 -17.89
C VAL A 290 13.41 7.40 -19.13
N THR A 291 12.14 7.53 -19.50
CA THR A 291 11.68 8.35 -20.62
C THR A 291 10.43 9.09 -20.22
N VAL A 292 10.30 10.33 -20.69
CA VAL A 292 9.12 11.18 -20.44
C VAL A 292 8.05 10.95 -21.52
N GLU A 293 8.47 10.54 -22.72
CA GLU A 293 7.58 10.19 -23.82
C GLU A 293 8.18 9.06 -24.69
N PRO A 294 7.61 7.83 -24.65
CA PRO A 294 6.54 7.40 -23.74
C PRO A 294 7.01 7.40 -22.28
N LEU A 295 6.10 7.58 -21.32
CA LEU A 295 6.44 7.48 -19.89
C LEU A 295 6.94 6.08 -19.56
N ARG A 296 8.17 5.98 -19.05
CA ARG A 296 8.73 4.74 -18.51
C ARG A 296 9.43 5.01 -17.19
N LEU A 297 9.14 4.19 -16.20
CA LEU A 297 9.69 4.28 -14.86
C LEU A 297 10.45 3.01 -14.50
N ARG A 298 11.43 3.12 -13.60
CA ARG A 298 12.13 2.01 -12.98
C ARG A 298 12.23 2.20 -11.48
N LEU A 299 12.03 1.13 -10.72
CA LEU A 299 12.17 1.09 -9.27
C LEU A 299 13.47 0.39 -8.85
N ASP A 300 14.08 -0.41 -9.74
CA ASP A 300 15.32 -1.15 -9.47
C ASP A 300 16.61 -0.29 -9.55
N ASP A 301 16.47 0.97 -9.96
CA ASP A 301 17.58 1.89 -10.21
C ASP A 301 17.44 3.21 -9.43
N VAL A 302 17.06 3.15 -8.16
CA VAL A 302 17.05 4.29 -7.24
C VAL A 302 17.95 3.99 -6.04
N ASP A 303 18.84 4.88 -5.67
CA ASP A 303 19.62 4.78 -4.43
C ASP A 303 18.93 5.55 -3.28
N ASP A 304 19.07 5.07 -2.03
CA ASP A 304 18.40 5.65 -0.85
C ASP A 304 18.90 7.09 -0.53
N ASP A 305 20.08 7.48 -1.04
CA ASP A 305 20.67 8.82 -0.88
C ASP A 305 20.28 9.80 -2.00
N GLU A 306 19.64 9.34 -3.07
CA GLU A 306 19.14 10.21 -4.13
C GLU A 306 17.91 10.98 -3.69
N VAL A 307 18.01 12.31 -3.69
CA VAL A 307 16.90 13.19 -3.31
C VAL A 307 15.87 13.26 -4.45
N PRO A 308 14.62 12.81 -4.23
CA PRO A 308 13.60 12.86 -5.26
C PRO A 308 13.22 14.31 -5.60
N ARG A 309 12.90 14.54 -6.88
CA ARG A 309 12.30 15.80 -7.32
C ARG A 309 10.93 15.98 -6.67
N PRO A 310 10.59 17.20 -6.20
CA PRO A 310 9.28 17.47 -5.63
C PRO A 310 8.13 17.10 -6.57
N ALA A 311 7.07 16.52 -6.04
CA ALA A 311 5.85 16.25 -6.80
C ALA A 311 5.14 17.56 -7.20
N PRO A 312 4.58 17.68 -8.42
CA PRO A 312 3.87 18.88 -8.83
C PRO A 312 2.65 19.14 -7.96
N SER A 313 2.42 20.39 -7.55
CA SER A 313 1.24 20.77 -6.79
C SER A 313 -0.02 20.69 -7.67
N LEU A 314 -1.12 20.15 -7.12
CA LEU A 314 -2.40 20.00 -7.83
C LEU A 314 -3.16 21.33 -8.01
N LEU A 315 -2.92 22.27 -7.09
CA LEU A 315 -3.42 23.64 -7.15
C LEU A 315 -2.25 24.64 -7.21
N PRO A 316 -2.45 25.82 -7.82
CA PRO A 316 -1.46 26.90 -7.79
C PRO A 316 -1.07 27.27 -6.36
N GLY A 317 0.24 27.33 -6.10
CA GLY A 317 0.79 27.65 -4.76
C GLY A 317 0.50 26.58 -3.70
N GLY A 318 0.04 25.40 -4.09
CA GLY A 318 -0.23 24.28 -3.17
C GLY A 318 1.03 23.50 -2.80
N PRO A 319 0.94 22.61 -1.81
CA PRO A 319 2.02 21.70 -1.45
C PRO A 319 2.33 20.69 -2.57
N PRO A 320 3.53 20.07 -2.56
CA PRO A 320 3.76 18.84 -3.30
C PRO A 320 2.75 17.78 -2.86
N TRP A 321 2.06 17.17 -3.83
CA TRP A 321 0.96 16.26 -3.54
C TRP A 321 1.43 14.90 -3.01
N LEU A 322 2.67 14.51 -3.34
CA LEU A 322 3.36 13.36 -2.76
C LEU A 322 4.55 13.82 -1.93
N ARG A 323 4.73 13.15 -0.79
CA ARG A 323 5.90 13.26 0.07
C ARG A 323 6.22 11.87 0.59
N LEU A 324 7.51 11.57 0.73
CA LEU A 324 7.93 10.40 1.47
C LEU A 324 7.54 10.59 2.95
N PRO A 325 7.09 9.53 3.64
CA PRO A 325 6.92 9.58 5.09
C PRO A 325 8.26 9.96 5.72
N GLU A 326 8.29 10.98 6.56
CA GLU A 326 9.51 11.29 7.31
C GLU A 326 9.84 10.09 8.21
N PRO A 327 11.11 9.63 8.22
CA PRO A 327 11.52 8.56 9.13
C PRO A 327 11.29 9.05 10.56
N ASP A 328 10.48 8.29 11.32
CA ASP A 328 10.18 8.59 12.71
C ASP A 328 11.50 8.69 13.49
N PRO A 329 11.83 9.84 14.12
CA PRO A 329 13.13 10.05 14.76
C PRO A 329 13.42 9.04 15.89
N GLN A 330 12.40 8.34 16.38
CA GLN A 330 12.52 7.27 17.38
C GLN A 330 13.15 5.97 16.83
N SER A 331 13.19 5.77 15.50
CA SER A 331 13.76 4.55 14.90
C SER A 331 15.24 4.65 14.53
N GLN A 332 15.86 5.83 14.60
CA GLN A 332 17.26 6.03 14.17
C GLN A 332 18.31 6.07 15.30
N ALA A 333 17.95 5.84 16.56
CA ALA A 333 18.96 5.76 17.62
C ALA A 333 18.56 4.79 18.75
N VAL A 334 18.77 3.49 18.51
CA VAL A 334 19.10 2.57 19.62
C VAL A 334 20.60 2.31 19.55
N ALA A 335 21.39 3.35 19.81
CA ALA A 335 22.71 3.14 20.39
C ALA A 335 22.48 2.70 21.85
N PRO A 336 23.11 1.62 22.34
CA PRO A 336 22.94 1.20 23.72
C PRO A 336 23.46 2.32 24.63
N SER A 337 22.54 3.02 25.28
CA SER A 337 22.91 3.95 26.34
C SER A 337 23.51 3.14 27.50
N PRO A 338 24.62 3.58 28.10
CA PRO A 338 25.12 2.93 29.31
C PRO A 338 24.04 3.01 30.41
N PRO A 339 23.97 2.02 31.31
CA PRO A 339 22.94 1.97 32.34
C PRO A 339 22.99 3.25 33.19
N PRO A 340 21.83 3.79 33.60
CA PRO A 340 21.81 5.01 34.40
C PRO A 340 22.50 4.75 35.74
N THR A 341 23.57 5.51 36.00
CA THR A 341 24.18 5.61 37.32
C THR A 341 23.12 6.10 38.30
N SER A 342 22.79 5.26 39.27
CA SER A 342 21.87 5.59 40.36
C SER A 342 22.42 6.78 41.16
N LEU A 343 21.80 7.94 41.01
CA LEU A 343 21.94 9.04 41.96
C LEU A 343 21.06 8.72 43.20
N PRO A 344 21.54 9.01 44.42
CA PRO A 344 20.77 8.78 45.63
C PRO A 344 19.51 9.65 45.67
N PRO A 345 18.46 9.23 46.39
CA PRO A 345 17.18 9.93 46.42
C PRO A 345 17.35 11.31 47.06
N THR A 346 17.13 12.36 46.26
CA THR A 346 16.94 13.72 46.76
C THR A 346 15.67 13.73 47.62
N VAL A 347 15.86 13.99 48.90
CA VAL A 347 14.79 14.26 49.88
C VAL A 347 13.93 15.41 49.36
N ALA A 348 12.63 15.15 49.21
CA ALA A 348 11.65 16.18 48.86
C ALA A 348 11.58 17.23 49.97
N PRO A 349 11.52 18.54 49.65
CA PRO A 349 11.26 19.57 50.65
C PRO A 349 9.85 19.39 51.24
N PRO A 350 9.67 19.66 52.55
CA PRO A 350 8.36 19.51 53.20
C PRO A 350 7.35 20.52 52.64
N LEU A 351 6.14 20.01 52.39
CA LEU A 351 4.97 20.81 52.02
C LEU A 351 4.67 21.87 53.10
N PRO A 352 4.30 23.10 52.73
CA PRO A 352 3.79 24.08 53.70
C PRO A 352 2.47 23.58 54.31
N ASN A 353 2.36 23.68 55.63
CA ASN A 353 1.18 23.40 56.43
C ASN A 353 -0.09 24.01 55.82
N VAL A 354 -1.09 23.16 55.57
CA VAL A 354 -2.46 23.60 55.28
C VAL A 354 -3.07 24.11 56.60
N PRO A 355 -3.51 25.37 56.71
CA PRO A 355 -4.23 25.80 57.90
C PRO A 355 -5.60 25.13 57.95
N THR A 356 -5.86 24.46 59.07
CA THR A 356 -7.16 23.93 59.51
C THR A 356 -8.24 25.00 59.35
N VAL A 357 -9.19 24.78 58.45
CA VAL A 357 -10.39 25.61 58.32
C VAL A 357 -11.27 25.39 59.55
N ALA A 358 -11.43 26.43 60.36
CA ALA A 358 -12.36 26.45 61.48
C ALA A 358 -13.81 26.23 61.02
N PRO A 359 -14.69 25.63 61.84
CA PRO A 359 -16.10 25.46 61.49
C PRO A 359 -16.75 26.82 61.27
N ARG A 360 -17.47 26.96 60.14
CA ARG A 360 -18.23 28.17 59.80
C ARG A 360 -19.24 28.48 60.90
N GLN A 361 -19.20 29.70 61.43
CA GLN A 361 -20.30 30.24 62.22
C GLN A 361 -21.54 30.43 61.33
N PRO A 362 -22.75 30.13 61.83
CA PRO A 362 -23.98 30.29 61.07
C PRO A 362 -24.21 31.76 60.71
N THR A 363 -24.64 32.00 59.48
CA THR A 363 -24.95 33.35 58.98
C THR A 363 -26.35 33.78 59.42
N PRO A 364 -26.68 35.09 59.40
CA PRO A 364 -28.01 35.58 59.77
C PRO A 364 -29.17 34.98 58.96
N LEU A 365 -28.93 34.41 57.77
CA LEU A 365 -29.92 33.67 57.00
C LEU A 365 -30.25 32.29 57.62
N ASP A 366 -29.31 31.66 58.31
CA ASP A 366 -29.48 30.35 58.94
C ASP A 366 -30.36 30.41 60.21
N LEU A 367 -30.50 31.61 60.81
CA LEU A 367 -31.34 31.84 61.99
C LEU A 367 -32.79 32.22 61.64
N VAL A 368 -33.03 32.76 60.44
CA VAL A 368 -34.38 33.10 59.96
C VAL A 368 -35.19 31.85 59.57
N HIS A 369 -34.52 30.77 59.14
CA HIS A 369 -35.17 29.51 58.82
C HIS A 369 -35.61 28.67 60.04
N ARG A 370 -35.26 29.06 61.28
CA ARG A 370 -35.66 28.34 62.50
C ARG A 370 -36.74 29.01 63.35
N LEU A 371 -37.22 30.21 63.00
CA LEU A 371 -38.06 31.01 63.92
C LEU A 371 -39.44 31.43 63.42
N PHE A 372 -39.93 30.89 62.30
CA PHE A 372 -41.30 31.16 61.87
C PHE A 372 -42.08 29.88 61.56
N PRO A 373 -43.05 29.49 62.41
CA PRO A 373 -44.15 28.65 61.95
C PRO A 373 -45.00 29.53 61.03
N SER A 374 -44.72 29.51 59.74
CA SER A 374 -45.61 30.07 58.74
C SER A 374 -46.90 29.26 58.75
N GLN A 375 -47.93 29.85 59.35
CA GLN A 375 -49.32 29.49 59.11
C GLN A 375 -49.60 29.65 57.62
N GLN A 376 -49.32 28.60 56.84
CA GLN A 376 -49.96 28.44 55.55
C GLN A 376 -51.36 27.93 55.79
N THR A 377 -52.30 28.86 55.77
CA THR A 377 -53.72 28.62 55.57
C THR A 377 -53.88 27.64 54.41
N VAL A 378 -54.16 26.39 54.73
CA VAL A 378 -54.52 25.36 53.77
C VAL A 378 -55.85 25.78 53.17
N MET A 379 -55.81 26.44 52.01
CA MET A 379 -56.91 26.36 51.05
C MET A 379 -56.99 24.88 50.66
N ALA A 380 -57.88 24.16 51.36
CA ALA A 380 -58.22 22.79 51.07
C ALA A 380 -58.82 22.70 49.66
N ARG A 381 -57.96 22.58 48.65
CA ARG A 381 -58.32 21.78 47.49
C ARG A 381 -58.44 20.36 48.02
N ARG A 382 -59.66 19.83 47.94
CA ARG A 382 -60.02 18.43 48.20
C ARG A 382 -58.98 17.56 47.49
N ALA A 383 -58.00 17.05 48.24
CA ALA A 383 -57.11 16.02 47.76
C ALA A 383 -57.90 14.72 47.88
N GLU A 384 -58.33 14.18 46.75
CA GLU A 384 -58.81 12.81 46.69
C GLU A 384 -57.69 11.92 47.26
N ALA A 385 -58.02 11.15 48.30
CA ALA A 385 -57.07 10.25 48.93
C ALA A 385 -56.72 9.15 47.92
N VAL A 386 -55.53 9.25 47.34
CA VAL A 386 -54.94 8.22 46.47
C VAL A 386 -54.90 6.90 47.26
N PRO A 387 -55.59 5.84 46.80
CA PRO A 387 -55.68 4.58 47.54
C PRO A 387 -54.28 3.98 47.80
N ALA A 388 -54.11 3.32 48.95
CA ALA A 388 -52.81 2.79 49.39
C ALA A 388 -52.14 1.84 48.37
N ALA A 389 -52.93 1.19 47.52
CA ALA A 389 -52.45 0.36 46.41
C ALA A 389 -51.73 1.18 45.32
N GLU A 390 -52.22 2.37 44.99
CA GLU A 390 -51.57 3.28 44.03
C GLU A 390 -50.28 3.86 44.61
N GLN A 391 -50.24 4.14 45.91
CA GLN A 391 -49.01 4.59 46.58
C GLN A 391 -47.93 3.50 46.60
N ALA A 392 -48.31 2.24 46.82
CA ALA A 392 -47.40 1.10 46.73
C ALA A 392 -46.89 0.88 45.30
N GLN A 393 -47.76 1.02 44.29
CA GLN A 393 -47.38 0.92 42.88
C GLN A 393 -46.40 2.01 42.46
N VAL A 394 -46.59 3.25 42.91
CA VAL A 394 -45.66 4.36 42.65
C VAL A 394 -44.28 4.11 43.28
N LEU A 395 -44.23 3.47 44.45
CA LEU A 395 -42.98 3.17 45.14
C LEU A 395 -42.19 2.05 44.43
N LEU A 396 -42.90 1.01 43.93
CA LEU A 396 -42.31 -0.03 43.08
C LEU A 396 -41.74 0.55 41.78
N LEU A 397 -42.53 1.35 41.05
CA LEU A 397 -42.08 2.01 39.82
C LEU A 397 -40.90 2.94 40.06
N ARG A 398 -40.84 3.62 41.22
CA ARG A 398 -39.71 4.46 41.60
C ARG A 398 -38.44 3.63 41.83
N ASN A 399 -38.55 2.47 42.47
CA ASN A 399 -37.42 1.59 42.70
C ASN A 399 -36.91 0.97 41.40
N GLU A 400 -37.82 0.56 40.51
CA GLU A 400 -37.48 0.09 39.15
C GLU A 400 -36.76 1.20 38.36
N LEU A 401 -37.25 2.44 38.40
CA LEU A 401 -36.59 3.57 37.74
C LEU A 401 -35.18 3.83 38.29
N VAL A 402 -34.97 3.66 39.60
CA VAL A 402 -33.64 3.79 40.21
C VAL A 402 -32.71 2.66 39.76
N ALA A 403 -33.21 1.42 39.69
CA ALA A 403 -32.45 0.27 39.17
C ALA A 403 -32.08 0.46 37.69
N GLU A 404 -33.03 0.89 36.85
CA GLU A 404 -32.81 1.19 35.44
C GLU A 404 -31.82 2.34 35.21
N ARG A 405 -31.82 3.35 36.10
CA ARG A 405 -30.82 4.42 36.05
C ARG A 405 -29.44 3.91 36.43
N ALA A 406 -29.34 2.97 37.37
CA ALA A 406 -28.07 2.37 37.77
C ALA A 406 -27.48 1.48 36.66
N THR A 407 -28.32 0.64 36.02
CA THR A 407 -27.90 -0.19 34.88
C THR A 407 -27.47 0.65 33.69
N ARG A 408 -28.24 1.68 33.32
CA ARG A 408 -27.84 2.64 32.25
C ARG A 408 -26.51 3.32 32.54
N LYS A 409 -26.26 3.71 33.80
CA LYS A 409 -24.98 4.32 34.20
C LYS A 409 -23.82 3.33 34.09
N ALA A 410 -24.02 2.07 34.45
CA ALA A 410 -23.01 1.02 34.31
C ALA A 410 -22.68 0.76 32.83
N LEU A 411 -23.70 0.57 31.98
CA LEU A 411 -23.54 0.37 30.54
C LEU A 411 -22.87 1.57 29.86
N ALA A 412 -23.20 2.80 30.26
CA ALA A 412 -22.52 3.99 29.75
C ALA A 412 -21.03 4.00 30.09
N GLY A 413 -20.65 3.50 31.27
CA GLY A 413 -19.25 3.32 31.67
C GLY A 413 -18.53 2.28 30.81
N GLU A 414 -19.17 1.13 30.56
CA GLU A 414 -18.63 0.08 29.68
C GLU A 414 -18.45 0.58 28.24
N LEU A 415 -19.41 1.32 27.69
CA LEU A 415 -19.30 1.91 26.35
C LEU A 415 -18.13 2.89 26.24
N VAL A 416 -17.87 3.69 27.27
CA VAL A 416 -16.69 4.58 27.30
C VAL A 416 -15.40 3.76 27.31
N GLY A 417 -15.34 2.68 28.09
CA GLY A 417 -14.20 1.77 28.11
C GLY A 417 -13.96 1.09 26.76
N LEU A 418 -15.02 0.59 26.11
CA LEU A 418 -14.93 -0.03 24.79
C LEU A 418 -14.48 0.96 23.71
N ARG A 419 -14.95 2.21 23.75
CA ARG A 419 -14.48 3.25 22.81
C ARG A 419 -13.01 3.58 23.00
N ALA A 420 -12.56 3.70 24.25
CA ALA A 420 -11.15 3.94 24.54
C ALA A 420 -10.29 2.80 23.98
N ARG A 421 -10.74 1.54 24.16
CA ARG A 421 -10.03 0.39 23.61
C ARG A 421 -10.08 0.32 22.08
N ALA A 422 -11.19 0.69 21.45
CA ALA A 422 -11.30 0.75 20.00
C ALA A 422 -10.34 1.80 19.41
N ALA A 423 -10.28 3.01 20.00
CA ALA A 423 -9.36 4.05 19.58
C ALA A 423 -7.88 3.65 19.77
N GLU A 424 -7.58 2.91 20.85
CA GLU A 424 -6.25 2.34 21.09
C GLU A 424 -5.88 1.30 20.01
N LEU A 425 -6.78 0.37 19.70
CA LEU A 425 -6.58 -0.63 18.65
C LEU A 425 -6.45 0.01 17.25
N GLU A 426 -7.21 1.07 16.96
CA GLU A 426 -7.08 1.84 15.71
C GLU A 426 -5.70 2.51 15.62
N ALA A 427 -5.21 3.08 16.72
CA ALA A 427 -3.87 3.67 16.78
C ALA A 427 -2.77 2.62 16.63
N GLU A 428 -2.90 1.46 17.29
CA GLU A 428 -1.99 0.32 17.15
C GLU A 428 -1.97 -0.21 15.72
N LEU A 429 -3.14 -0.38 15.09
CA LEU A 429 -3.25 -0.83 13.70
C LEU A 429 -2.57 0.16 12.74
N ALA A 430 -2.82 1.47 12.93
CA ALA A 430 -2.18 2.50 12.12
C ALA A 430 -0.65 2.50 12.31
N GLN A 431 -0.16 2.24 13.52
CA GLN A 431 1.26 2.12 13.81
C GLN A 431 1.86 0.86 13.17
N ALA A 432 1.17 -0.27 13.23
CA ALA A 432 1.60 -1.52 12.63
C ALA A 432 1.70 -1.42 11.10
N ILE A 433 0.72 -0.77 10.44
CA ILE A 433 0.75 -0.52 8.99
C ILE A 433 1.98 0.31 8.63
N ARG A 434 2.23 1.43 9.33
CA ARG A 434 3.44 2.25 9.11
C ARG A 434 4.73 1.46 9.32
N ALA A 435 4.78 0.58 10.32
CA ALA A 435 5.96 -0.25 10.58
C ALA A 435 6.20 -1.26 9.45
N ILE A 436 5.14 -1.86 8.90
CA ILE A 436 5.23 -2.77 7.75
C ILE A 436 5.77 -2.02 6.52
N GLU A 437 5.21 -0.85 6.19
CA GLU A 437 5.66 -0.02 5.06
C GLU A 437 7.14 0.39 5.21
N GLN A 438 7.56 0.77 6.42
CA GLN A 438 8.96 1.08 6.72
C GLN A 438 9.89 -0.13 6.56
N LEU A 439 9.47 -1.31 7.05
CA LEU A 439 10.24 -2.55 6.89
C LEU A 439 10.34 -2.97 5.43
N GLN A 440 9.25 -2.86 4.66
CA GLN A 440 9.24 -3.11 3.21
C GLN A 440 10.20 -2.17 2.48
N THR A 441 10.16 -0.86 2.79
CA THR A 441 11.07 0.14 2.24
C THR A 441 12.53 -0.22 2.52
N ARG A 442 12.86 -0.55 3.78
CA ARG A 442 14.22 -0.95 4.18
C ARG A 442 14.67 -2.25 3.51
N TYR A 443 13.78 -3.23 3.39
CA TYR A 443 14.07 -4.49 2.71
C TYR A 443 14.38 -4.24 1.22
N ARG A 444 13.58 -3.42 0.54
CA ARG A 444 13.83 -3.01 -0.86
C ARG A 444 15.20 -2.35 -1.01
N GLY A 445 15.51 -1.34 -0.18
CA GLY A 445 16.80 -0.65 -0.23
C GLY A 445 17.99 -1.61 -0.01
N ALA A 446 17.89 -2.49 0.99
CA ALA A 446 18.92 -3.48 1.28
C ALA A 446 19.10 -4.52 0.15
N ASP A 447 18.00 -5.01 -0.44
CA ASP A 447 18.07 -5.98 -1.53
C ASP A 447 18.64 -5.35 -2.81
N LEU A 448 18.23 -4.12 -3.16
CA LEU A 448 18.80 -3.38 -4.29
C LEU A 448 20.31 -3.12 -4.10
N ALA A 449 20.74 -2.72 -2.91
CA ALA A 449 22.16 -2.55 -2.59
C ALA A 449 22.94 -3.87 -2.77
N ARG A 450 22.38 -4.99 -2.30
CA ARG A 450 22.97 -6.33 -2.48
C ARG A 450 23.07 -6.72 -3.96
N GLN A 451 22.01 -6.49 -4.74
CA GLN A 451 21.99 -6.76 -6.17
C GLN A 451 23.05 -5.94 -6.93
N ARG A 452 23.20 -4.64 -6.59
CA ARG A 452 24.22 -3.74 -7.15
C ARG A 452 25.64 -4.21 -6.83
N LEU A 453 25.92 -4.57 -5.58
CA LEU A 453 27.20 -5.14 -5.18
C LEU A 453 27.50 -6.42 -5.97
N GLY A 454 26.52 -7.30 -6.15
CA GLY A 454 26.63 -8.48 -7.00
C GLY A 454 26.95 -8.16 -8.47
N LYS A 455 26.28 -7.16 -9.05
CA LYS A 455 26.55 -6.69 -10.43
C LYS A 455 27.97 -6.11 -10.56
N ARG A 456 28.40 -5.28 -9.59
CA ARG A 456 29.76 -4.69 -9.55
C ARG A 456 30.85 -5.74 -9.36
N LEU A 457 30.62 -6.75 -8.52
CA LEU A 457 31.55 -7.88 -8.38
C LEU A 457 31.68 -8.67 -9.68
N ARG A 458 30.57 -8.96 -10.37
CA ARG A 458 30.60 -9.65 -11.66
C ARG A 458 31.29 -8.84 -12.76
N SER A 459 31.05 -7.52 -12.82
CA SER A 459 31.71 -6.67 -13.82
C SER A 459 33.19 -6.43 -13.51
N ALA A 460 33.57 -6.38 -12.23
CA ALA A 460 34.96 -6.36 -11.81
C ALA A 460 35.67 -7.68 -12.13
N GLN A 461 35.03 -8.83 -11.88
CA GLN A 461 35.53 -10.15 -12.28
C GLN A 461 35.69 -10.26 -13.80
N GLY A 462 34.69 -9.83 -14.57
CA GLY A 462 34.75 -9.82 -16.03
C GLY A 462 35.83 -8.88 -16.58
N ARG A 463 36.12 -7.75 -15.90
CA ARG A 463 37.24 -6.87 -16.26
C ARG A 463 38.58 -7.50 -15.93
N VAL A 464 38.73 -8.14 -14.75
CA VAL A 464 39.96 -8.86 -14.38
C VAL A 464 40.25 -10.01 -15.36
N ASP A 465 39.22 -10.74 -15.79
CA ASP A 465 39.34 -11.77 -16.83
C ASP A 465 39.75 -11.19 -18.20
N GLN A 466 39.38 -9.94 -18.51
CA GLN A 466 39.79 -9.24 -19.73
C GLN A 466 41.20 -8.66 -19.64
N THR A 467 41.63 -8.09 -18.51
CA THR A 467 43.00 -7.58 -18.34
C THR A 467 44.03 -8.69 -18.27
N ALA A 468 43.67 -9.88 -17.78
CA ALA A 468 44.53 -11.07 -17.85
C ALA A 468 44.81 -11.52 -19.29
N GLY A 469 44.00 -11.12 -20.28
CA GLY A 469 44.18 -11.42 -21.70
C GLY A 469 45.13 -10.48 -22.48
N VAL A 470 45.80 -9.52 -21.83
CA VAL A 470 46.60 -8.47 -22.51
C VAL A 470 48.12 -8.66 -22.38
N GLN A 471 48.60 -9.79 -21.82
CA GLN A 471 50.00 -10.19 -22.07
C GLN A 471 50.04 -11.00 -23.36
N GLY A 472 50.67 -10.45 -24.40
CA GLY A 472 50.98 -11.20 -25.62
C GLY A 472 51.79 -12.47 -25.31
N PRO A 473 51.89 -13.41 -26.26
CA PRO A 473 52.58 -14.68 -26.03
C PRO A 473 54.01 -14.43 -25.55
N LEU A 474 54.36 -15.00 -24.39
CA LEU A 474 55.69 -14.93 -23.79
C LEU A 474 56.64 -15.96 -24.39
N PHE A 475 56.09 -17.02 -25.00
CA PHE A 475 56.82 -18.10 -25.67
C PHE A 475 56.41 -18.17 -27.13
N LEU A 476 57.37 -18.53 -28.00
CA LEU A 476 57.13 -18.74 -29.43
C LEU A 476 56.50 -20.10 -29.71
N ASP A 477 56.75 -21.09 -28.87
CA ASP A 477 56.07 -22.39 -28.92
C ASP A 477 54.70 -22.28 -28.20
N PRO A 478 53.57 -22.50 -28.91
CA PRO A 478 52.24 -22.49 -28.32
C PRO A 478 52.08 -23.50 -27.17
N GLU A 479 52.80 -24.62 -27.22
CA GLU A 479 52.76 -25.65 -26.18
C GLU A 479 53.45 -25.18 -24.89
N GLU A 480 54.64 -24.58 -24.99
CA GLU A 480 55.32 -23.93 -23.86
C GLU A 480 54.48 -22.80 -23.26
N GLN A 481 53.87 -21.95 -24.10
CA GLN A 481 52.98 -20.89 -23.66
C GLN A 481 51.79 -21.44 -22.85
N PHE A 482 51.14 -22.49 -23.35
CA PHE A 482 50.00 -23.10 -22.65
C PHE A 482 50.43 -23.73 -21.30
N ARG A 483 51.58 -24.41 -21.26
CA ARG A 483 52.11 -24.97 -19.99
C ARG A 483 52.43 -23.88 -18.97
N TYR A 484 52.95 -22.74 -19.43
CA TYR A 484 53.21 -21.59 -18.58
C TYR A 484 51.91 -21.04 -17.99
N GLU A 485 50.87 -20.84 -18.81
CA GLU A 485 49.54 -20.39 -18.36
C GLU A 485 48.95 -21.33 -17.30
N VAL A 486 49.02 -22.64 -17.49
CA VAL A 486 48.57 -23.65 -16.49
C VAL A 486 49.35 -23.52 -15.18
N THR A 487 50.65 -23.27 -15.25
CA THR A 487 51.51 -23.12 -14.08
C THR A 487 51.17 -21.83 -13.31
N CYS A 488 50.96 -20.72 -14.01
CA CYS A 488 50.54 -19.44 -13.43
C CYS A 488 49.17 -19.54 -12.77
N GLU A 489 48.20 -20.14 -13.45
CA GLU A 489 46.84 -20.34 -12.91
C GLU A 489 46.88 -21.19 -11.63
N TRP A 490 47.63 -22.29 -11.61
CA TRP A 490 47.81 -23.09 -10.39
C TRP A 490 48.47 -22.29 -9.26
N ALA A 491 49.53 -21.53 -9.59
CA ALA A 491 50.27 -20.75 -8.61
C ALA A 491 49.43 -19.64 -7.97
N GLN A 492 48.53 -19.01 -8.73
CA GLN A 492 47.63 -17.96 -8.27
C GLN A 492 46.40 -18.51 -7.53
N ARG A 493 45.85 -19.64 -7.99
CA ARG A 493 44.58 -20.18 -7.49
C ARG A 493 44.73 -21.03 -6.23
N ILE A 494 45.84 -21.77 -6.10
CA ILE A 494 46.09 -22.62 -4.94
C ILE A 494 46.96 -21.85 -3.94
N PRO A 495 46.50 -21.61 -2.69
CA PRO A 495 47.30 -20.96 -1.66
C PRO A 495 48.63 -21.68 -1.44
N ALA A 496 49.69 -20.96 -1.12
CA ALA A 496 51.04 -21.52 -0.98
C ALA A 496 51.11 -22.72 -0.01
N ALA A 497 50.32 -22.69 1.06
CA ALA A 497 50.25 -23.76 2.05
C ALA A 497 49.58 -25.05 1.52
N GLU A 498 48.68 -24.95 0.55
CA GLU A 498 47.92 -26.11 0.01
C GLU A 498 48.58 -26.74 -1.22
N LYS A 499 49.66 -26.16 -1.74
CA LYS A 499 50.34 -26.62 -2.97
C LYS A 499 50.92 -28.03 -2.85
N ALA A 500 51.35 -28.42 -1.65
CA ALA A 500 51.87 -29.76 -1.38
C ALA A 500 50.77 -30.83 -1.47
N ASP A 501 49.55 -30.51 -1.02
CA ASP A 501 48.41 -31.42 -1.05
C ASP A 501 47.71 -31.47 -2.42
N LYS A 502 47.89 -30.41 -3.22
CA LYS A 502 47.29 -30.25 -4.56
C LYS A 502 48.35 -29.97 -5.63
N PRO A 503 49.30 -30.89 -5.87
CA PRO A 503 50.30 -30.71 -6.92
C PRO A 503 49.69 -30.85 -8.31
N LEU A 504 50.32 -30.21 -9.31
CA LEU A 504 49.98 -30.46 -10.71
C LEU A 504 50.43 -31.87 -11.11
N ALA A 505 49.48 -32.74 -11.47
CA ALA A 505 49.78 -34.05 -12.02
C ALA A 505 50.54 -33.95 -13.36
N LYS A 506 51.32 -34.97 -13.70
CA LYS A 506 51.99 -35.04 -15.01
C LYS A 506 50.96 -35.09 -16.13
N TYR A 507 51.18 -34.32 -17.19
CA TYR A 507 50.29 -34.30 -18.34
C TYR A 507 51.00 -34.09 -19.67
N THR A 508 50.33 -34.54 -20.73
CA THR A 508 50.70 -34.31 -22.14
C THR A 508 49.55 -33.63 -22.87
N LEU A 509 49.86 -32.90 -23.93
CA LEU A 509 48.87 -32.33 -24.85
C LEU A 509 48.88 -33.17 -26.13
N ALA A 510 47.73 -33.64 -26.57
CA ALA A 510 47.62 -34.29 -27.87
C ALA A 510 47.80 -33.25 -28.99
N GLY A 511 48.29 -33.67 -30.17
CA GLY A 511 48.60 -32.75 -31.27
C GLY A 511 47.43 -31.86 -31.72
N ALA A 512 46.19 -32.34 -31.59
CA ALA A 512 44.99 -31.58 -31.96
C ALA A 512 44.44 -30.69 -30.82
N PHE A 513 45.03 -30.72 -29.63
CA PHE A 513 44.48 -30.06 -28.45
C PHE A 513 44.55 -28.55 -28.58
N LEU A 514 45.73 -27.99 -28.85
CA LEU A 514 45.92 -26.54 -28.93
C LEU A 514 45.10 -25.94 -30.08
N ASP A 515 45.10 -26.58 -31.24
CA ASP A 515 44.26 -26.20 -32.38
C ASP A 515 42.77 -26.14 -31.99
N SER A 516 42.29 -27.10 -31.20
CA SER A 516 40.90 -27.12 -30.73
C SER A 516 40.58 -26.01 -29.72
N VAL A 517 41.59 -25.50 -28.99
CA VAL A 517 41.43 -24.38 -28.07
C VAL A 517 41.43 -23.05 -28.82
N GLU A 518 42.23 -22.92 -29.89
CA GLU A 518 42.26 -21.71 -30.73
C GLU A 518 41.00 -21.55 -31.58
N GLN A 519 40.46 -22.66 -32.11
CA GLN A 519 39.20 -22.66 -32.88
C GLN A 519 37.95 -22.51 -31.99
N LEU A 520 38.12 -22.37 -30.66
CA LEU A 520 37.03 -22.37 -29.70
C LEU A 520 36.33 -21.01 -29.64
N GLU A 521 35.13 -20.94 -30.20
CA GLU A 521 34.27 -19.74 -30.06
C GLU A 521 33.37 -19.81 -28.82
N GLY A 522 33.26 -18.69 -28.11
CA GLY A 522 32.35 -18.49 -26.99
C GLY A 522 32.89 -18.89 -25.61
N ILE A 523 34.13 -19.37 -25.52
CA ILE A 523 34.82 -19.64 -24.24
C ILE A 523 36.24 -19.10 -24.31
N SER A 524 36.67 -18.38 -23.27
CA SER A 524 38.04 -17.85 -23.21
C SER A 524 39.06 -18.96 -22.96
N ARG A 525 40.25 -18.82 -23.54
CA ARG A 525 41.41 -19.70 -23.27
C ARG A 525 41.72 -19.81 -21.77
N ALA A 526 41.62 -18.70 -21.03
CA ALA A 526 41.77 -18.67 -19.56
C ALA A 526 40.80 -19.63 -18.84
N LYS A 527 39.54 -19.74 -19.31
CA LYS A 527 38.57 -20.67 -18.75
C LYS A 527 38.97 -22.13 -18.98
N VAL A 528 39.55 -22.44 -20.15
CA VAL A 528 40.08 -23.78 -20.45
C VAL A 528 41.24 -24.11 -19.52
N VAL A 529 42.19 -23.18 -19.36
CA VAL A 529 43.35 -23.32 -18.46
C VAL A 529 42.91 -23.56 -17.01
N ALA A 530 41.92 -22.81 -16.51
CA ALA A 530 41.35 -23.00 -15.18
C ALA A 530 40.77 -24.41 -14.99
N VAL A 531 40.06 -24.94 -15.98
CA VAL A 531 39.49 -26.31 -15.92
C VAL A 531 40.59 -27.37 -15.99
N VAL A 532 41.63 -27.14 -16.78
CA VAL A 532 42.81 -28.02 -16.82
C VAL A 532 43.45 -28.12 -15.43
N VAL A 533 43.63 -27.01 -14.72
CA VAL A 533 44.14 -27.04 -13.32
C VAL A 533 43.19 -27.80 -12.39
N GLU A 534 41.88 -27.61 -12.51
CA GLU A 534 40.88 -28.36 -11.73
C GLU A 534 40.94 -29.88 -12.00
N VAL A 535 41.23 -30.31 -13.24
CA VAL A 535 41.42 -31.72 -13.59
C VAL A 535 42.74 -32.25 -13.03
N LEU A 536 43.85 -31.52 -13.22
CA LEU A 536 45.18 -31.95 -12.77
C LEU A 536 45.32 -32.04 -11.25
N THR A 537 44.56 -31.22 -10.51
CA THR A 537 44.50 -31.25 -9.04
C THR A 537 43.42 -32.17 -8.49
N GLY A 538 42.66 -32.86 -9.36
CA GLY A 538 41.60 -33.79 -8.96
C GLY A 538 40.30 -33.15 -8.48
N GLN A 539 40.18 -31.82 -8.48
CA GLN A 539 39.00 -31.10 -7.99
C GLN A 539 37.79 -31.21 -8.92
N ALA A 540 38.00 -31.41 -10.23
CA ALA A 540 36.92 -31.44 -11.22
C ALA A 540 35.81 -32.46 -10.92
N GLN A 541 36.10 -33.53 -10.17
CA GLN A 541 35.12 -34.57 -9.78
C GLN A 541 34.23 -34.15 -8.60
N HIS A 542 34.69 -33.18 -7.80
CA HIS A 542 34.00 -32.73 -6.58
C HIS A 542 33.28 -31.39 -6.76
N LEU A 543 33.54 -30.69 -7.87
CA LEU A 543 32.95 -29.39 -8.15
C LEU A 543 31.53 -29.53 -8.75
N PRO A 544 30.48 -29.00 -8.10
CA PRO A 544 29.14 -29.03 -8.63
C PRO A 544 29.07 -28.26 -9.95
N GLY A 545 28.65 -28.94 -11.01
CA GLY A 545 28.50 -28.35 -12.36
C GLY A 545 29.66 -28.56 -13.33
N ARG A 546 30.67 -29.36 -12.97
CA ARG A 546 31.69 -29.84 -13.91
C ARG A 546 31.30 -31.13 -14.64
N ASP A 547 30.34 -31.88 -14.10
CA ASP A 547 29.82 -33.12 -14.70
C ASP A 547 30.94 -34.03 -15.23
N ALA A 548 32.01 -34.22 -14.44
CA ALA A 548 33.16 -35.02 -14.86
C ALA A 548 32.80 -36.50 -14.90
N HIS A 549 32.80 -37.12 -16.08
CA HIS A 549 32.47 -38.54 -16.24
C HIS A 549 33.21 -39.20 -17.42
N PRO A 550 33.39 -40.53 -17.40
CA PRO A 550 33.97 -41.26 -18.52
C PRO A 550 33.14 -41.09 -19.81
N LEU A 551 33.82 -40.83 -20.93
CA LEU A 551 33.21 -40.72 -22.26
C LEU A 551 32.73 -42.09 -22.74
N ARG A 552 31.54 -42.13 -23.33
CA ARG A 552 30.94 -43.34 -23.90
C ARG A 552 31.04 -43.31 -25.43
N THR A 553 31.08 -44.48 -26.04
CA THR A 553 31.12 -44.66 -27.50
C THR A 553 29.81 -44.28 -28.22
N GLY A 554 28.75 -43.95 -27.46
CA GLY A 554 27.44 -43.55 -27.97
C GLY A 554 26.47 -43.21 -26.82
N GLU A 555 25.20 -43.57 -26.98
CA GLU A 555 24.12 -43.26 -26.02
C GLU A 555 24.25 -43.98 -24.66
N ALA A 556 23.28 -43.72 -23.77
CA ALA A 556 23.24 -44.30 -22.44
C ALA A 556 23.24 -45.84 -22.49
N GLY A 557 24.31 -46.46 -21.98
CA GLY A 557 24.50 -47.92 -21.95
C GLY A 557 25.70 -48.40 -22.78
N SER A 558 26.22 -47.57 -23.69
CA SER A 558 27.38 -47.91 -24.52
C SER A 558 28.68 -48.03 -23.72
N PRO A 559 29.62 -48.88 -24.15
CA PRO A 559 30.90 -49.06 -23.46
C PRO A 559 31.71 -47.77 -23.44
N TYR A 560 32.50 -47.61 -22.38
CA TYR A 560 33.41 -46.48 -22.23
C TYR A 560 34.49 -46.50 -23.32
N VAL A 561 34.86 -45.30 -23.79
CA VAL A 561 35.95 -45.14 -24.76
C VAL A 561 37.26 -45.49 -24.05
N ARG A 562 37.88 -46.60 -24.50
CA ARG A 562 39.17 -47.10 -24.02
C ARG A 562 40.16 -47.16 -25.18
N ARG A 563 41.39 -46.71 -24.93
CA ARG A 563 42.51 -46.85 -25.85
C ARG A 563 43.21 -48.19 -25.61
N SER A 564 43.97 -48.68 -26.59
CA SER A 564 44.66 -49.99 -26.57
C SER A 564 45.67 -50.14 -25.42
N ASP A 565 46.15 -49.03 -24.86
CA ASP A 565 47.04 -48.95 -23.69
C ASP A 565 46.28 -49.02 -22.34
N GLY A 566 44.95 -49.14 -22.37
CA GLY A 566 44.08 -49.17 -21.20
C GLY A 566 43.66 -47.80 -20.69
N ALA A 567 44.05 -46.70 -21.33
CA ALA A 567 43.62 -45.36 -20.94
C ALA A 567 42.10 -45.17 -21.17
N ILE A 568 41.44 -44.48 -20.24
CA ILE A 568 40.00 -44.18 -20.30
C ILE A 568 39.83 -42.72 -20.67
N CYS A 569 38.98 -42.43 -21.67
CA CYS A 569 38.63 -41.07 -22.01
C CYS A 569 37.56 -40.53 -21.05
N TRP A 570 37.75 -39.31 -20.57
CA TRP A 570 36.86 -38.57 -19.69
C TRP A 570 36.44 -37.28 -20.36
N ARG A 571 35.25 -36.79 -20.01
CA ARG A 571 34.82 -35.44 -20.36
C ARG A 571 34.45 -34.64 -19.13
N VAL A 572 34.67 -33.33 -19.21
CA VAL A 572 34.32 -32.35 -18.19
C VAL A 572 33.71 -31.10 -18.83
N ALA A 573 32.69 -30.52 -18.21
CA ALA A 573 32.00 -29.34 -18.73
C ALA A 573 32.80 -28.05 -18.48
N LEU A 574 32.96 -27.25 -19.54
CA LEU A 574 33.54 -25.90 -19.45
C LEU A 574 32.48 -24.86 -19.05
N GLN A 575 31.23 -25.07 -19.47
CA GLN A 575 30.04 -24.24 -19.20
C GLN A 575 28.75 -25.08 -19.14
N ARG A 576 27.71 -24.58 -18.46
CA ARG A 576 26.38 -25.23 -18.32
C ARG A 576 25.26 -24.36 -18.91
N GLU A 577 24.10 -24.99 -19.16
CA GLU A 577 22.83 -24.32 -19.53
C GLU A 577 22.90 -23.47 -20.81
N SER A 578 23.73 -23.90 -21.78
CA SER A 578 23.87 -23.24 -23.08
C SER A 578 23.66 -24.26 -24.20
N ALA A 579 22.91 -23.85 -25.24
CA ALA A 579 22.82 -24.62 -26.48
C ALA A 579 24.24 -24.80 -27.05
N ALA A 580 24.62 -26.04 -27.35
CA ALA A 580 25.98 -26.42 -27.72
C ALA A 580 27.04 -26.20 -26.61
N ALA A 581 26.75 -26.56 -25.35
CA ALA A 581 27.75 -26.48 -24.26
C ALA A 581 29.09 -27.14 -24.64
N ARG A 582 30.22 -26.50 -24.32
CA ARG A 582 31.55 -27.03 -24.65
C ARG A 582 32.09 -27.88 -23.50
N ARG A 583 32.81 -28.93 -23.87
CA ARG A 583 33.39 -29.92 -22.96
C ARG A 583 34.85 -30.17 -23.32
N LEU A 584 35.67 -30.38 -22.30
CA LEU A 584 37.07 -30.78 -22.43
C LEU A 584 37.14 -32.31 -22.36
N HIS A 585 37.76 -32.93 -23.35
CA HIS A 585 38.05 -34.36 -23.41
C HIS A 585 39.51 -34.62 -23.04
N TYR A 586 39.74 -35.58 -22.14
CA TYR A 586 41.06 -35.96 -21.70
C TYR A 586 41.15 -37.45 -21.40
N TRP A 587 42.31 -38.05 -21.60
CA TRP A 587 42.60 -39.43 -21.25
C TRP A 587 43.24 -39.49 -19.88
N ARG A 588 42.76 -40.41 -19.06
CA ARG A 588 43.42 -40.78 -17.81
C ARG A 588 44.30 -42.00 -18.07
N THR A 589 45.61 -41.80 -18.03
CA THR A 589 46.62 -42.84 -18.26
C THR A 589 47.15 -43.38 -16.91
N GLN A 590 48.00 -44.41 -16.94
CA GLN A 590 48.61 -44.95 -15.72
C GLN A 590 49.57 -43.95 -15.03
N ASN A 591 50.13 -43.01 -15.81
CA ASN A 591 51.20 -42.12 -15.35
C ASN A 591 50.80 -40.64 -15.32
N GLY A 592 49.53 -40.30 -15.63
CA GLY A 592 49.06 -38.92 -15.66
C GLY A 592 47.82 -38.71 -16.52
N TYR A 593 47.74 -37.53 -17.14
CA TYR A 593 46.62 -37.11 -18.00
C TYR A 593 47.11 -36.74 -19.40
N GLU A 594 46.31 -37.00 -20.42
CA GLU A 594 46.56 -36.51 -21.79
C GLU A 594 45.35 -35.69 -22.24
N PHE A 595 45.53 -34.40 -22.46
CA PHE A 595 44.45 -33.53 -22.94
C PHE A 595 44.28 -33.71 -24.44
N SER A 596 43.09 -34.13 -24.85
CA SER A 596 42.83 -34.55 -26.22
C SER A 596 42.31 -33.39 -27.06
N ARG A 597 41.17 -32.80 -26.65
CA ARG A 597 40.54 -31.66 -27.34
C ARG A 597 39.45 -30.98 -26.54
N VAL A 598 39.04 -29.80 -26.98
CA VAL A 598 37.79 -29.14 -26.56
C VAL A 598 36.76 -29.29 -27.69
N ALA A 599 35.55 -29.74 -27.35
CA ALA A 599 34.50 -30.02 -28.33
C ALA A 599 33.10 -29.67 -27.81
N LEU A 600 32.10 -29.73 -28.69
CA LEU A 600 30.70 -29.59 -28.33
C LEU A 600 30.20 -30.82 -27.55
N HIS A 601 29.11 -30.64 -26.79
CA HIS A 601 28.59 -31.67 -25.90
C HIS A 601 28.20 -32.99 -26.60
N ASP A 602 27.83 -32.89 -27.88
CA ASP A 602 27.41 -33.99 -28.76
C ASP A 602 28.57 -34.64 -29.53
N ASP A 603 29.80 -34.11 -29.43
CA ASP A 603 30.94 -34.79 -30.00
C ASP A 603 31.38 -35.91 -29.04
N TYR A 604 31.42 -37.14 -29.53
CA TYR A 604 31.86 -38.32 -28.80
C TYR A 604 33.23 -38.81 -29.28
N ARG A 605 33.88 -38.07 -30.18
CA ARG A 605 35.23 -38.39 -30.64
C ARG A 605 36.23 -37.93 -29.57
N PRO A 606 37.10 -38.83 -29.10
CA PRO A 606 38.17 -38.45 -28.19
C PRO A 606 39.12 -37.48 -28.85
#